data_AF-A0A2W0B3D2-F1
#
_entry.id   AF-A0A2W0B3D2-F1
#
_cell.length_a   1.000
_cell.length_b   1.000
_cell.length_c   1.000
_cell.angle_alpha   90.00
_cell.angle_beta   90.00
_cell.angle_gamma   90.00
#
_symmetry.space_group_name_H-M   'P 1'
#
loop_
_entity.id
_entity.type
_entity.pdbx_description
1 polymer ?
#
loop_
_entity_poly.entity_id
_entity_poly.type
_entity_poly.pdbx_seq_one_letter_code
_entity_poly.pdbx_strand_id
1 'polypeptide(L)'
;MSNVLLQRLTHKHQSLRNFRYYDILVHIFVVVLLISNLVGSKICAIGPFRISGAQLLFPITYIFGDVFTEVYGYSGSRRAIWIGFYASGLMALMGFVTVHIP
;
A
#
# COMPACT_ATOMS: atom_id res chain seq x y z
N MET A 1 44.86 -11.34 -2.02
CA MET A 1 43.91 -11.19 -3.15
C MET A 1 42.48 -11.65 -2.84
N SER A 2 42.26 -12.45 -1.78
CA SER A 2 40.95 -12.98 -1.35
C SER A 2 40.05 -11.97 -0.60
N ASN A 3 40.61 -11.02 0.16
CA ASN A 3 39.83 -10.08 0.99
C ASN A 3 39.04 -9.02 0.18
N VAL A 4 39.51 -8.65 -1.01
CA VAL A 4 38.82 -7.69 -1.89
C VAL A 4 37.57 -8.31 -2.51
N LEU A 5 37.60 -9.61 -2.79
CA LEU A 5 36.46 -10.38 -3.31
C LEU A 5 35.36 -10.53 -2.24
N LEU A 6 35.75 -10.79 -0.99
CA LEU A 6 34.81 -10.83 0.14
C LEU A 6 34.18 -9.46 0.42
N GLN A 7 34.95 -8.37 0.34
CA GLN A 7 34.38 -7.01 0.45
C GLN A 7 33.37 -6.69 -0.66
N ARG A 8 33.61 -7.12 -1.90
CA ARG A 8 32.68 -6.91 -3.02
C ARG A 8 31.38 -7.73 -2.87
N LEU A 9 31.45 -8.91 -2.27
CA LEU A 9 30.26 -9.74 -2.00
C LEU A 9 29.42 -9.15 -0.86
N THR A 10 30.04 -8.61 0.18
CA THR A 10 29.32 -7.99 1.32
C THR A 10 28.67 -6.65 0.94
N HIS A 11 29.27 -5.87 0.02
CA HIS A 11 28.76 -4.56 -0.38
C HIS A 11 27.51 -4.63 -1.29
N LYS A 12 27.17 -5.80 -1.85
CA LYS A 12 26.03 -5.98 -2.76
C LYS A 12 24.67 -6.14 -2.04
N HIS A 13 24.66 -6.10 -0.70
CA HIS A 13 23.46 -6.24 0.13
C HIS A 13 23.09 -4.99 0.95
N GLN A 14 23.45 -3.80 0.46
CA GLN A 14 23.09 -2.54 1.13
C GLN A 14 22.24 -1.56 0.30
N SER A 15 22.03 -1.78 -1.00
CA SER A 15 21.30 -0.79 -1.83
C SER A 15 19.78 -0.76 -1.65
N LEU A 16 19.22 -1.54 -0.71
CA LEU A 16 17.79 -1.49 -0.34
C LEU A 16 17.56 -0.96 1.08
N ARG A 17 18.62 -0.58 1.83
CA ARG A 17 18.53 -0.30 3.27
C ARG A 17 18.14 1.14 3.64
N ASN A 18 18.04 2.07 2.69
CA ASN A 18 18.12 3.50 3.01
C ASN A 18 16.88 4.38 2.74
N PHE A 19 15.71 3.82 2.44
CA PHE A 19 14.46 4.61 2.48
C PHE A 19 13.65 4.25 3.73
N ARG A 20 14.12 4.70 4.91
CA ARG A 20 13.50 4.39 6.21
C ARG A 20 12.02 4.74 6.31
N TYR A 21 11.54 5.69 5.49
CA TYR A 21 10.15 6.13 5.46
C TYR A 21 9.33 5.52 4.32
N TYR A 22 9.97 4.93 3.29
CA TYR A 22 9.25 4.34 2.17
C TYR A 22 8.37 3.18 2.63
N ASP A 23 8.95 2.25 3.40
CA ASP A 23 8.20 1.09 3.89
C ASP A 23 7.02 1.55 4.75
N ILE A 24 7.21 2.50 5.67
CA ILE A 24 6.13 3.04 6.52
C ILE A 24 5.01 3.63 5.67
N LEU A 25 5.33 4.45 4.66
CA LEU A 25 4.32 5.06 3.78
C LEU A 25 3.56 3.99 2.98
N VAL A 26 4.25 2.94 2.52
CA VAL A 26 3.60 1.81 1.83
C VAL A 26 2.65 1.07 2.77
N HIS A 27 3.05 0.81 4.02
CA HIS A 27 2.16 0.17 4.99
C HIS A 27 0.93 1.03 5.28
N ILE A 28 1.11 2.34 5.51
CA ILE A 28 -0.01 3.27 5.73
C ILE A 28 -0.94 3.30 4.51
N PHE A 29 -0.39 3.39 3.30
CA PHE A 29 -1.17 3.37 2.08
C PHE A 29 -1.99 2.08 1.93
N VAL A 30 -1.39 0.92 2.19
CA VAL A 30 -2.09 -0.37 2.11
C VAL A 30 -3.20 -0.44 3.15
N VAL A 31 -2.97 0.02 4.38
CA VAL A 31 -4.01 0.08 5.42
C VAL A 31 -5.16 0.99 5.00
N VAL A 32 -4.87 2.19 4.49
CA VAL A 32 -5.89 3.12 3.98
C VAL A 32 -6.66 2.53 2.80
N LEU A 33 -5.97 1.84 1.88
CA LEU A 33 -6.58 1.16 0.73
C LEU A 33 -7.56 0.06 1.17
N LEU A 34 -7.17 -0.76 2.14
CA LEU A 34 -8.03 -1.81 2.70
C LEU A 34 -9.26 -1.21 3.39
N ILE A 35 -9.07 -0.17 4.21
CA ILE A 35 -10.18 0.54 4.87
C ILE A 35 -11.11 1.15 3.81
N SER A 36 -10.56 1.75 2.76
CA SER A 36 -11.35 2.33 1.66
C SER A 36 -12.20 1.28 0.95
N ASN A 37 -11.64 0.11 0.64
CA ASN A 37 -12.41 -1.00 0.06
C ASN A 37 -13.52 -1.50 1.00
N LEU A 38 -13.30 -1.51 2.31
CA LEU A 38 -14.31 -1.92 3.30
C LEU A 38 -15.43 -0.89 3.46
N VAL A 39 -15.06 0.38 3.59
CA VAL A 39 -15.97 1.51 3.88
C VAL A 39 -16.65 2.01 2.62
N GLY A 40 -16.09 1.77 1.42
CA GLY A 40 -16.71 2.08 0.13
C GLY A 40 -18.05 1.38 -0.10
N SER A 41 -18.26 0.21 0.52
CA SER A 41 -19.54 -0.50 0.49
C SER A 41 -20.63 0.17 1.35
N LYS A 42 -20.25 1.03 2.31
CA LYS A 42 -21.20 1.78 3.15
C LYS A 42 -21.35 3.20 2.63
N ILE A 43 -22.58 3.56 2.28
CA ILE A 43 -22.94 4.94 1.93
C ILE A 43 -23.16 5.71 3.24
N CYS A 44 -22.28 6.68 3.51
CA CYS A 44 -22.45 7.58 4.64
C CYS A 44 -23.34 8.75 4.20
N ALA A 45 -24.58 8.77 4.68
CA ALA A 45 -25.46 9.93 4.50
C ALA A 45 -25.13 10.96 5.59
N ILE A 46 -24.42 12.03 5.22
CA ILE A 46 -24.18 13.19 6.10
C ILE A 46 -25.13 14.29 5.64
N GLY A 47 -26.32 14.35 6.25
CA GLY A 47 -27.38 15.28 5.86
C GLY A 47 -27.92 14.99 4.45
N PRO A 48 -28.13 16.00 3.57
CA PRO A 48 -28.62 15.80 2.20
C PRO A 48 -27.57 15.19 1.26
N PHE A 49 -26.31 15.07 1.70
CA PHE A 49 -25.22 14.54 0.89
C PHE A 49 -25.00 13.05 1.16
N ARG A 50 -25.20 12.23 0.13
CA ARG A 50 -24.86 10.80 0.12
C ARG A 50 -23.42 10.65 -0.35
N ILE A 51 -22.49 10.58 0.58
CA ILE A 51 -21.06 10.45 0.27
C ILE A 51 -20.65 9.01 0.60
N SER A 52 -20.15 8.27 -0.38
CA SER A 52 -19.58 6.95 -0.10
C SER A 52 -18.38 7.10 0.83
N GLY A 53 -18.18 6.14 1.75
CA GLY A 53 -17.01 6.10 2.60
C GLY A 53 -15.68 6.16 1.83
N ALA A 54 -15.66 5.64 0.59
CA ALA A 54 -14.49 5.73 -0.30
C ALA A 54 -14.19 7.18 -0.73
N GLN A 55 -15.21 8.04 -0.87
CA GLN A 55 -15.04 9.43 -1.28
C GLN A 55 -14.38 10.29 -0.19
N LEU A 56 -14.54 9.93 1.08
CA LEU A 56 -13.85 10.60 2.19
C LEU A 56 -12.35 10.27 2.21
N LEU A 57 -11.98 9.06 1.80
CA LEU A 57 -10.59 8.62 1.76
C LEU A 57 -9.88 8.99 0.46
N PHE A 58 -10.64 9.42 -0.56
CA PHE A 58 -10.13 9.88 -1.85
C PHE A 58 -8.96 10.89 -1.76
N PRO A 59 -9.08 12.03 -1.04
CA PRO A 59 -7.99 13.01 -0.95
C PRO A 59 -6.72 12.43 -0.31
N ILE A 60 -6.89 11.55 0.69
CA ILE A 60 -5.76 10.90 1.36
C ILE A 60 -5.06 9.95 0.38
N THR A 61 -5.81 9.09 -0.30
CA THR A 61 -5.24 8.17 -1.29
C THR A 61 -4.55 8.88 -2.45
N TYR A 62 -5.04 10.06 -2.85
CA TYR A 62 -4.44 10.86 -3.92
C TYR A 62 -3.06 11.42 -3.51
N ILE A 63 -2.94 11.96 -2.29
CA ILE A 63 -1.66 12.45 -1.76
C ILE A 63 -0.62 11.32 -1.70
N PHE A 64 -1.01 10.13 -1.24
CA PHE A 64 -0.10 8.98 -1.24
C PHE A 64 0.29 8.58 -2.67
N GLY A 65 -0.65 8.62 -3.61
CA GLY A 65 -0.40 8.36 -5.03
C GLY A 65 0.67 9.28 -5.61
N ASP A 66 0.51 10.59 -5.43
CA ASP A 66 1.45 11.62 -5.89
C ASP A 66 2.82 11.47 -5.21
N VAL A 67 2.86 11.24 -3.89
CA VAL A 67 4.13 11.01 -3.18
C VAL A 67 4.86 9.78 -3.71
N PHE A 68 4.16 8.70 -4.06
CA PHE A 68 4.82 7.51 -4.61
C PHE A 68 5.37 7.72 -6.02
N THR A 69 4.69 8.48 -6.86
CA THR A 69 5.12 8.73 -8.24
C THR A 69 6.20 9.82 -8.31
N GLU A 70 6.13 10.85 -7.46
CA GLU A 70 7.04 12.01 -7.46
C GLU A 70 8.29 11.80 -6.60
N VAL A 71 8.16 11.24 -5.39
CA VAL A 71 9.29 11.11 -4.44
C VAL A 71 10.04 9.79 -4.61
N TYR A 72 9.30 8.69 -4.77
CA TYR A 72 9.88 7.34 -4.83
C TYR A 72 10.00 6.78 -6.25
N GLY A 73 9.45 7.51 -7.22
CA GLY A 73 9.49 7.17 -8.63
C GLY A 73 8.76 5.88 -8.98
N TYR A 74 8.90 5.49 -10.26
CA TYR A 74 8.16 4.37 -10.85
C TYR A 74 8.49 3.00 -10.21
N SER A 75 9.73 2.78 -9.78
CA SER A 75 10.14 1.53 -9.11
C SER A 75 9.52 1.36 -7.73
N GLY A 76 9.39 2.45 -6.96
CA GLY A 76 8.73 2.44 -5.65
C GLY A 76 7.22 2.31 -5.78
N SER A 77 6.60 3.09 -6.67
CA SER A 77 5.15 3.04 -6.88
C SER A 77 4.66 1.63 -7.31
N ARG A 78 5.36 0.97 -8.24
CA ARG A 78 5.00 -0.40 -8.66
C ARG A 78 4.92 -1.39 -7.50
N ARG A 79 5.87 -1.36 -6.57
CA ARG A 79 5.87 -2.26 -5.40
C ARG A 79 4.68 -1.99 -4.49
N ALA A 80 4.39 -0.72 -4.22
CA ALA A 80 3.23 -0.34 -3.39
C ALA A 80 1.91 -0.83 -3.99
N ILE A 81 1.75 -0.69 -5.31
CA ILE A 81 0.58 -1.17 -6.05
C ILE A 81 0.45 -2.69 -5.96
N TRP A 82 1.53 -3.44 -6.22
CA TRP A 82 1.50 -4.91 -6.10
C TRP A 82 1.16 -5.38 -4.69
N ILE A 83 1.75 -4.78 -3.66
CA ILE A 83 1.46 -5.13 -2.25
C ILE A 83 -0.01 -4.82 -1.93
N GLY A 84 -0.51 -3.65 -2.31
CA GLY A 84 -1.92 -3.26 -2.09
C GLY A 84 -2.90 -4.17 -2.84
N PHE A 85 -2.56 -4.57 -4.07
CA PHE A 85 -3.35 -5.52 -4.86
C PHE A 85 -3.45 -6.89 -4.18
N TYR A 86 -2.31 -7.47 -3.78
CA TYR A 86 -2.30 -8.76 -3.08
C TYR A 86 -3.02 -8.68 -1.72
N ALA A 87 -2.82 -7.61 -0.97
CA ALA A 87 -3.52 -7.40 0.30
C ALA A 87 -5.04 -7.30 0.12
N SER A 88 -5.49 -6.54 -0.88
CA SER A 88 -6.92 -6.40 -1.18
C SER A 88 -7.54 -7.71 -1.69
N GLY A 89 -6.79 -8.46 -2.51
CA GLY A 89 -7.20 -9.80 -2.96
C GLY A 89 -7.31 -10.80 -1.79
N LEU A 90 -6.36 -10.78 -0.85
CA LEU A 90 -6.42 -11.59 0.37
C LEU A 90 -7.63 -11.21 1.23
N MET A 91 -7.88 -9.91 1.42
CA MET A 91 -9.05 -9.43 2.15
C MET A 91 -10.35 -9.90 1.50
N ALA A 92 -10.46 -9.80 0.17
CA ALA A 92 -11.64 -10.28 -0.56
C ALA A 92 -11.81 -11.79 -0.44
N LEU A 93 -10.72 -12.56 -0.57
CA LEU A 93 -10.72 -14.02 -0.40
C LEU A 93 -11.17 -14.41 1.01
N MET A 94 -10.60 -13.80 2.03
CA MET A 94 -10.97 -14.07 3.43
C MET A 94 -12.41 -13.66 3.72
N GLY A 95 -12.87 -12.53 3.17
CA GLY A 95 -14.27 -12.11 3.27
C GLY A 95 -15.21 -13.13 2.61
N PHE A 96 -14.87 -13.62 1.42
CA PHE A 96 -15.65 -14.63 0.72
C PHE A 96 -15.74 -15.94 1.51
N VAL A 97 -14.60 -16.44 2.00
CA VAL A 97 -14.53 -17.66 2.82
C VAL A 97 -15.33 -17.50 4.11
N THR A 98 -15.17 -16.37 4.82
CA THR A 98 -15.87 -16.10 6.09
C THR A 98 -17.38 -16.05 5.92
N VAL A 99 -17.88 -15.52 4.79
CA VAL A 99 -19.34 -15.47 4.52
C VAL A 99 -19.92 -16.85 4.15
N HIS A 100 -19.11 -17.76 3.59
CA HIS A 100 -19.55 -19.09 3.20
C HIS A 100 -19.38 -20.14 4.31
N ILE A 101 -18.57 -19.86 5.33
CA ILE A 101 -18.51 -20.68 6.53
C ILE A 101 -19.71 -20.31 7.41
N PRO A 102 -20.56 -21.28 7.79
CA PRO A 102 -21.75 -21.03 8.60
C PRO A 102 -21.43 -20.55 10.02
#